data_AF-A0A844T214-F1
#
_entry.id   AF-A0A844T214-F1
#
_cell.length_a   1.000
_cell.length_b   1.000
_cell.length_c   1.000
_cell.angle_alpha   90.00
_cell.angle_beta   90.00
_cell.angle_gamma   90.00
#
_symmetry.space_group_name_H-M   'P 1'
#
loop_
_entity.id
_entity.type
_entity.pdbx_description
1 polymer ?
#
loop_
_entity_poly.entity_id
_entity_poly.type
_entity_poly.pdbx_seq_one_letter_code
_entity_poly.pdbx_strand_id
1 'polypeptide(L)' 'MIEQRPAFMACKNPGTGWRIDILWPDGETEVIKGFITEHDAAKWISEHSKTWQESPDQPR' A
#
# COMPACT_ATOMS: atom_id res chain seq x y z
N MET A 1 18.23 -5.25 12.81
CA MET A 1 17.86 -4.64 11.53
C MET A 1 16.48 -4.04 11.75
N ILE A 2 16.29 -2.74 11.54
CA ILE A 2 14.94 -2.16 11.60
C ILE A 2 14.24 -2.71 10.36
N GLU A 3 13.30 -3.64 10.54
CA GLU A 3 12.38 -4.04 9.49
C GLU A 3 11.58 -2.79 9.12
N GLN A 4 12.07 -2.04 8.13
CA GLN A 4 11.34 -0.89 7.64
C GLN A 4 10.17 -1.44 6.84
N ARG A 5 8.97 -1.37 7.44
CA ARG A 5 7.75 -1.81 6.79
C ARG A 5 7.28 -0.73 5.84
N PRO A 6 6.76 -1.09 4.65
CA PRO A 6 6.14 -0.12 3.77
C PRO A 6 4.98 0.57 4.48
N ALA A 7 4.86 1.89 4.29
CA ALA A 7 3.76 2.67 4.83
C ALA A 7 2.69 2.83 3.74
N PHE A 8 1.48 2.37 4.03
CA PHE A 8 0.35 2.43 3.12
C PHE A 8 -0.58 3.57 3.51
N MET A 9 -0.92 4.45 2.57
CA MET A 9 -1.79 5.60 2.79
C MET A 9 -2.93 5.62 1.78
N ALA A 10 -4.18 5.55 2.26
CA ALA A 10 -5.34 5.78 1.40
C ALA A 10 -5.54 7.30 1.22
N CYS A 11 -5.46 7.77 -0.02
CA CYS A 11 -5.62 9.17 -0.38
C CYS A 11 -6.80 9.36 -1.32
N LYS A 12 -7.64 10.35 -1.04
CA LYS A 12 -8.73 10.74 -1.93
C LYS A 12 -8.14 11.43 -3.16
N ASN A 13 -8.44 10.92 -4.34
CA ASN A 13 -8.01 11.49 -5.61
C ASN A 13 -9.15 12.34 -6.21
N PRO A 14 -9.01 13.68 -6.28
CA PRO A 14 -10.07 14.53 -6.79
C PRO A 14 -10.44 14.18 -8.23
N GLY A 15 -11.71 13.80 -8.45
CA GLY A 15 -12.26 13.47 -9.76
C GLY A 15 -12.13 12.01 -10.19
N THR A 16 -11.40 11.16 -9.47
CA THR A 16 -11.16 9.75 -9.87
C THR A 16 -11.37 8.72 -8.75
N GLY A 17 -11.82 9.15 -7.58
CA GLY A 17 -12.11 8.27 -6.45
C GLY A 17 -10.99 8.28 -5.41
N TRP A 18 -10.42 7.11 -5.14
CA TRP A 18 -9.38 6.88 -4.15
C TRP A 18 -8.15 6.23 -4.78
N ARG A 19 -7.00 6.48 -4.16
CA ARG A 19 -5.72 5.87 -4.50
C ARG A 19 -5.02 5.44 -3.22
N ILE A 20 -4.05 4.57 -3.34
CA ILE A 20 -3.17 4.16 -2.25
C ILE A 20 -1.76 4.60 -2.63
N ASP A 21 -1.17 5.42 -1.79
CA ASP A 21 0.24 5.80 -1.86
C ASP A 21 1.01 4.85 -0.92
N ILE A 22 1.98 4.12 -1.46
CA ILE A 22 2.82 3.15 -0.75
C ILE A 22 4.22 3.73 -0.68
N LEU A 23 4.68 4.06 0.53
CA LEU A 23 6.06 4.47 0.76
C LEU A 23 6.87 3.24 1.14
N TRP A 24 7.74 2.83 0.24
CA TRP A 24 8.65 1.71 0.44
C TRP A 24 9.85 2.12 1.31
N PRO A 25 10.47 1.17 2.02
CA PRO A 25 11.59 1.42 2.91
C PRO A 25 12.88 1.89 2.21
N ASP A 26 13.02 1.59 0.92
CA ASP A 26 14.07 2.11 0.03
C ASP A 26 13.86 3.60 -0.33
N GLY A 27 12.71 4.18 0.03
CA GLY A 27 12.35 5.56 -0.25
C GLY A 27 11.55 5.75 -1.55
N GLU A 28 11.31 4.68 -2.32
CA GLU A 28 10.42 4.73 -3.46
C GLU A 28 8.96 4.89 -3.01
N THR A 29 8.18 5.61 -3.82
CA THR A 29 6.74 5.76 -3.60
C THR A 29 5.99 5.17 -4.77
N GLU A 30 5.20 4.14 -4.51
CA GLU A 30 4.31 3.53 -5.49
C GLU A 30 2.88 4.05 -5.30
N VAL A 31 2.15 4.24 -6.39
CA VAL A 31 0.79 4.79 -6.36
C VAL A 31 -0.16 3.85 -7.08
N ILE A 32 -1.08 3.27 -6.33
CA ILE A 32 -2.13 2.39 -6.85
C ILE A 32 -3.42 3.18 -6.97
N LYS A 33 -3.94 3.25 -8.20
CA LYS A 33 -5.18 3.97 -8.52
C LYS A 33 -6.28 2.98 -8.88
N GLY A 34 -7.53 3.45 -8.90
CA GLY A 34 -8.68 2.66 -9.34
C GLY A 34 -9.64 2.26 -8.22
N PHE A 35 -9.46 2.77 -7.00
CA PHE A 35 -10.42 2.57 -5.92
C PHE A 35 -11.57 3.56 -6.06
N ILE A 36 -12.80 3.08 -5.95
CA ILE A 36 -13.98 3.95 -6.03
C ILE A 36 -14.25 4.59 -4.66
N THR A 37 -14.06 3.83 -3.59
CA THR A 37 -14.34 4.27 -2.21
C THR A 37 -13.12 4.17 -1.29
N GLU A 38 -13.16 4.90 -0.17
CA GLU A 38 -12.15 4.80 0.90
C GLU A 38 -12.09 3.37 1.45
N HIS A 39 -13.25 2.74 1.58
CA HIS A 39 -13.37 1.39 2.11
C HIS A 39 -12.66 0.37 1.21
N ASP A 40 -12.79 0.48 -0.12
CA ASP A 40 -12.08 -0.41 -1.05
C ASP A 40 -10.57 -0.23 -0.93
N ALA A 41 -10.10 1.02 -0.81
CA ALA A 41 -8.68 1.31 -0.62
C ALA A 41 -8.18 0.76 0.73
N ALA A 42 -8.90 0.98 1.82
CA ALA A 42 -8.55 0.49 3.15
C ALA A 42 -8.59 -1.04 3.24
N LYS A 43 -9.54 -1.69 2.57
CA LYS A 43 -9.62 -3.14 2.45
C LYS A 43 -8.39 -3.69 1.73
N TRP A 44 -8.01 -3.09 0.60
CA TRP A 44 -6.81 -3.47 -0.13
C TRP A 44 -5.56 -3.35 0.75
N ILE A 45 -5.41 -2.25 1.51
CA ILE A 45 -4.29 -2.10 2.45
C ILE A 45 -4.29 -3.21 3.50
N SER A 46 -5.46 -3.56 4.04
CA SER A 46 -5.60 -4.60 5.05
C SER A 46 -5.30 -6.00 4.52
N GLU A 47 -5.59 -6.27 3.24
CA GLU A 47 -5.28 -7.54 2.58
C GLU A 47 -3.80 -7.61 2.20
N HIS A 48 -3.24 -6.57 1.57
CA HIS A 48 -1.82 -6.56 1.16
C HIS A 48 -0.84 -6.46 2.32
N SER A 49 -1.14 -5.66 3.35
CA SER A 49 -0.25 -5.57 4.53
C SER A 49 -0.05 -6.92 5.21
N LYS A 50 -1.05 -7.81 5.20
CA LYS A 50 -0.93 -9.18 5.70
C LYS A 50 -0.03 -10.05 4.80
N THR A 51 -0.17 -9.95 3.48
CA THR A 51 0.70 -10.64 2.53
C THR A 51 2.17 -10.27 2.72
N TRP A 52 2.45 -8.99 3.00
CA TRP A 52 3.80 -8.53 3.34
C TRP A 52 4.29 -8.98 4.72
N GLN A 53 3.37 -9.22 5.66
CA GLN A 53 3.71 -9.72 6.99
C GLN A 53 4.05 -11.22 6.99
N GLU A 54 3.54 -11.97 6.01
CA GLU A 54 3.79 -13.42 5.86
C GLU A 54 4.90 -13.76 4.86
N SER A 55 5.51 -12.77 4.18
CA SER A 55 6.54 -13.00 3.17
C SER A 55 7.90 -12.44 3.60
N PRO A 56 8.75 -13.21 4.31
CA PRO A 56 10.20 -12.94 4.35
C PRO A 56 10.93 -13.37 3.05
N ASP A 57 10.22 -13.81 2.01
CA ASP A 57 10.83 -14.42 0.82
C ASP A 57 10.55 -13.64 -0.46
N GLN A 58 11.53 -12.86 -0.93
CA GLN A 58 12.35 -13.26 -2.10
C GLN A 58 13.39 -12.17 -2.48
N PRO A 59 14.48 -12.49 -3.23
CA PRO A 59 14.92 -13.79 -3.76
C PRO A 59 16.40 -14.13 -3.45
N ARG A 60 16.79 -15.39 -3.68
CA ARG A 60 18.11 -15.70 -4.23
C ARG A 60 17.97 -16.62 -5.43
#